data_AF-A0A8D4C3B5-F1
#
_entry.id   AF-A0A8D4C3B5-F1
#
_cell.length_a   1.000
_cell.length_b   1.000
_cell.length_c   1.000
_cell.angle_alpha   90.00
_cell.angle_beta   90.00
_cell.angle_gamma   90.00
#
_symmetry.space_group_name_H-M   'P 1'
#
loop_
_entity.id
_entity.type
_entity.pdbx_description
1 polymer ?
#
loop_
_entity_poly.entity_id
_entity_poly.type
_entity_poly.pdbx_seq_one_letter_code
_entity_poly.pdbx_strand_id
1 'polypeptide(L)'
;MQTRLKLLLLVPVALVALVIYLDWTGDRRSGPLLSDLRTLPIESLGVAIGRGNLIGIETRLQPADYQSRERLKLKFATYLAQARDAGLLTDKTIVVLPEHVGTGLFALGEKPEVQQARTLRDAMQWMALSNPWQYLRALSGGNPRDDRRTEAVLLLKAERMAADYQAIFGELAREFGVTLVAGSIVLPEPRLEEGRLRLDDGPLRQVSLTFDPQGRPLAPLQYKQHLGRYERRYSVAPQDYRPTLLPTPAGALAVLLGCDAYRQPVPPGADMLAVPGAPDELATGCPDGVRPTLPHVAVRTLGMPWNLLGSPRRPASTTHSEPVRITNHWLPERP
;
A
#
# COMPACT_ATOMS: atom_id res chain seq x y z
N MET A 1 -31.69 -15.51 -49.76
CA MET A 1 -32.16 -16.37 -48.65
C MET A 1 -31.04 -16.87 -47.74
N GLN A 2 -29.93 -17.40 -48.29
CA GLN A 2 -28.81 -17.94 -47.49
C GLN A 2 -28.19 -16.94 -46.49
N THR A 3 -28.08 -15.65 -46.83
CA THR A 3 -27.52 -14.60 -45.95
C THR A 3 -28.40 -14.31 -44.74
N ARG A 4 -29.73 -14.32 -44.91
CA ARG A 4 -30.69 -14.12 -43.81
C ARG A 4 -30.71 -15.31 -42.85
N LEU A 5 -30.56 -16.53 -43.36
CA LEU A 5 -30.45 -17.74 -42.55
C LEU A 5 -29.15 -17.78 -41.74
N LYS A 6 -28.01 -17.35 -42.33
CA LYS A 6 -26.73 -17.21 -41.63
C LYS A 6 -26.80 -16.15 -40.51
N LEU A 7 -27.45 -15.00 -40.78
CA LEU A 7 -27.70 -13.96 -39.77
C LEU A 7 -28.61 -14.45 -38.63
N LEU A 8 -29.66 -15.22 -38.95
CA LEU A 8 -30.56 -15.83 -37.96
C LEU A 8 -29.87 -16.83 -37.03
N LEU A 9 -28.82 -17.51 -37.51
CA LEU A 9 -27.99 -18.43 -36.72
C LEU A 9 -26.87 -17.72 -35.95
N LEU A 10 -26.33 -16.61 -36.45
CA LEU A 10 -25.26 -15.86 -35.80
C LEU A 10 -25.74 -15.06 -34.58
N VAL A 11 -26.95 -14.51 -34.62
CA VAL A 11 -27.52 -13.73 -33.51
C VAL A 11 -27.63 -14.53 -32.20
N PRO A 12 -28.21 -15.74 -32.16
CA PRO A 12 -28.29 -16.51 -30.91
C PRO A 12 -26.91 -16.96 -30.42
N VAL A 13 -25.97 -17.28 -31.31
CA VAL A 13 -24.59 -17.61 -30.94
C VAL A 13 -23.89 -16.40 -30.31
N ALA A 14 -24.06 -15.21 -30.88
CA ALA A 14 -23.54 -13.96 -30.31
C ALA A 14 -24.18 -13.65 -28.95
N LEU A 15 -25.47 -13.94 -28.78
CA LEU A 15 -26.20 -13.69 -27.54
C LEU A 15 -25.77 -14.66 -26.43
N VAL A 16 -25.57 -15.95 -26.75
CA VAL A 16 -25.00 -16.93 -25.82
C VAL A 16 -23.56 -16.56 -25.47
N ALA A 17 -22.73 -16.17 -26.45
CA ALA A 17 -21.37 -15.70 -26.19
C ALA A 17 -21.35 -14.45 -25.30
N LEU A 18 -22.30 -13.53 -25.50
CA LEU A 18 -22.46 -12.34 -24.65
C LEU A 18 -22.89 -12.72 -23.23
N VAL A 19 -23.83 -13.66 -23.05
CA VAL A 19 -24.24 -14.12 -21.71
C VAL A 19 -23.10 -14.82 -21.01
N ILE A 20 -22.36 -15.71 -21.68
CA ILE A 20 -21.16 -16.36 -21.13
C ILE A 20 -20.09 -15.31 -20.78
N TYR A 21 -19.91 -14.31 -21.63
CA TYR A 21 -18.98 -13.21 -21.37
C TYR A 21 -19.42 -12.39 -20.15
N LEU A 22 -20.70 -12.03 -20.03
CA LEU A 22 -21.24 -11.30 -18.91
C LEU A 22 -21.20 -12.11 -17.61
N ASP A 23 -21.51 -13.40 -17.65
CA ASP A 23 -21.40 -14.33 -16.53
C ASP A 23 -19.93 -14.46 -16.08
N TRP A 24 -19.02 -14.67 -17.04
CA TRP A 24 -17.58 -14.66 -16.77
C TRP A 24 -17.14 -13.31 -16.20
N THR A 25 -17.67 -12.16 -16.65
CA THR A 25 -17.35 -10.83 -16.06
C THR A 25 -17.81 -10.70 -14.60
N GLY A 26 -18.85 -11.44 -14.21
CA GLY A 26 -19.36 -11.49 -12.84
C GLY A 26 -18.64 -12.46 -11.91
N ASP A 27 -18.01 -13.51 -12.43
CA ASP A 27 -17.32 -14.52 -11.62
C ASP A 27 -16.04 -13.95 -10.98
N ARG A 28 -16.03 -13.94 -9.65
CA ARG A 28 -14.93 -13.45 -8.80
C ARG A 28 -14.46 -14.51 -7.80
N ARG A 29 -14.67 -15.80 -8.10
CA ARG A 29 -14.32 -16.91 -7.20
C ARG A 29 -12.85 -16.84 -6.75
N SER A 30 -12.65 -16.94 -5.44
CA SER A 30 -11.34 -16.82 -4.79
C SER A 30 -10.54 -18.11 -4.90
N GLY A 31 -9.25 -18.01 -5.22
CA GLY A 31 -8.33 -19.14 -5.19
C GLY A 31 -7.80 -19.46 -3.78
N PRO A 32 -7.09 -20.58 -3.60
CA PRO A 32 -6.43 -20.94 -2.34
C PRO A 32 -5.54 -19.81 -1.80
N LEU A 33 -5.46 -19.65 -0.47
CA LEU A 33 -4.54 -18.70 0.16
C LEU A 33 -3.11 -19.23 0.10
N LEU A 34 -2.36 -18.74 -0.89
CA LEU A 34 -0.95 -19.05 -1.11
C LEU A 34 -0.01 -17.99 -0.49
N SER A 35 -0.54 -17.13 0.40
CA SER A 35 0.27 -16.14 1.08
C SER A 35 1.23 -16.80 2.07
N ASP A 36 2.44 -16.28 2.15
CA ASP A 36 3.46 -16.72 3.10
C ASP A 36 3.09 -16.26 4.52
N LEU A 37 2.22 -17.05 5.18
CA LEU A 37 1.81 -16.85 6.58
C LEU A 37 2.77 -17.52 7.58
N ARG A 38 4.03 -17.72 7.20
CA ARG A 38 5.03 -18.28 8.09
C ARG A 38 5.33 -17.31 9.24
N THR A 39 5.71 -17.88 10.39
CA THR A 39 6.25 -17.12 11.51
C THR A 39 7.50 -16.37 11.08
N LEU A 40 7.54 -15.08 11.34
CA LEU A 40 8.65 -14.23 10.96
C LEU A 40 9.76 -14.26 12.01
N PRO A 41 11.05 -14.23 11.64
CA PRO A 41 12.09 -13.91 12.59
C PRO A 41 11.81 -12.54 13.23
N ILE A 42 11.93 -12.47 14.55
CA ILE A 42 11.82 -11.24 15.32
C ILE A 42 13.23 -10.81 15.73
N GLU A 43 13.65 -9.63 15.27
CA GLU A 43 14.90 -9.00 15.65
C GLU A 43 14.59 -7.86 16.63
N SER A 44 15.07 -7.95 17.87
CA SER A 44 14.77 -6.96 18.92
C SER A 44 16.02 -6.21 19.35
N LEU A 45 15.93 -4.88 19.36
CA LEU A 45 16.97 -3.94 19.76
C LEU A 45 16.55 -3.19 21.03
N GLY A 46 17.46 -3.08 22.00
CA GLY A 46 17.20 -2.42 23.29
C GLY A 46 16.43 -3.29 24.29
N VAL A 47 15.94 -2.68 25.37
CA VAL A 47 15.24 -3.35 26.48
C VAL A 47 13.95 -2.62 26.86
N ALA A 48 12.95 -3.38 27.32
CA ALA A 48 11.66 -2.83 27.72
C ALA A 48 11.79 -2.04 29.04
N ILE A 49 11.63 -0.72 28.97
CA ILE A 49 11.68 0.20 30.12
C ILE A 49 10.37 1.00 30.31
N GLY A 50 9.25 0.53 29.74
CA GLY A 50 7.92 1.14 29.90
C GLY A 50 7.64 2.37 29.03
N ARG A 51 8.58 2.78 28.17
CA ARG A 51 8.41 3.88 27.20
C ARG A 51 7.70 3.49 25.90
N GLY A 52 7.51 2.20 25.65
CA GLY A 52 7.01 1.69 24.37
C GLY A 52 8.14 1.33 23.42
N ASN A 53 7.77 0.99 22.18
CA ASN A 53 8.66 0.47 21.16
C ASN A 53 8.13 0.79 19.75
N LEU A 54 9.06 0.78 18.81
CA LEU A 54 8.79 0.84 17.38
C LEU A 54 8.90 -0.58 16.82
N ILE A 55 7.88 -1.03 16.10
CA ILE A 55 7.88 -2.31 15.41
C ILE A 55 7.78 -2.09 13.91
N GLY A 56 8.74 -2.62 13.15
CA GLY A 56 8.71 -2.63 11.70
C GLY A 56 8.31 -4.00 11.18
N ILE A 57 7.37 -4.05 10.23
CA ILE A 57 6.95 -5.29 9.59
C ILE A 57 7.42 -5.28 8.14
N GLU A 58 8.50 -5.99 7.84
CA GLU A 58 9.02 -6.12 6.48
C GLU A 58 8.40 -7.35 5.83
N THR A 59 7.52 -7.14 4.85
CA THR A 59 6.81 -8.23 4.19
C THR A 59 6.76 -8.14 2.69
N ARG A 60 6.69 -9.33 2.08
CA ARG A 60 6.43 -9.50 0.66
C ARG A 60 4.94 -9.53 0.42
N LEU A 61 4.45 -8.55 -0.32
CA LEU A 61 3.05 -8.48 -0.72
C LEU A 61 2.89 -9.21 -2.06
N GLN A 62 1.90 -10.09 -2.11
CA GLN A 62 1.56 -10.88 -3.28
C GLN A 62 0.20 -10.46 -3.82
N PRO A 63 -0.07 -10.67 -5.12
CA PRO A 63 -1.39 -10.40 -5.68
C PRO A 63 -2.51 -11.14 -4.93
N ALA A 64 -2.23 -12.33 -4.41
CA ALA A 64 -3.17 -13.16 -3.64
C ALA A 64 -3.58 -12.55 -2.28
N ASP A 65 -2.81 -11.58 -1.77
CA ASP A 65 -3.14 -10.85 -0.54
C ASP A 65 -4.25 -9.83 -0.81
N TYR A 66 -4.29 -9.28 -2.02
CA TYR A 66 -5.25 -8.27 -2.47
C TYR A 66 -6.49 -8.87 -3.14
N GLN A 67 -6.80 -10.15 -2.93
CA GLN A 67 -8.07 -10.70 -3.44
C GLN A 67 -9.27 -10.14 -2.70
N SER A 68 -9.13 -9.98 -1.39
CA SER A 68 -10.19 -9.47 -0.51
C SER A 68 -9.59 -8.69 0.66
N ARG A 69 -10.41 -7.85 1.28
CA ARG A 69 -9.99 -7.03 2.43
C ARG A 69 -9.56 -7.92 3.59
N GLU A 70 -10.29 -9.02 3.78
CA GLU A 70 -10.10 -10.00 4.85
C GLU A 70 -8.75 -10.69 4.74
N ARG A 71 -8.27 -10.98 3.51
CA ARG A 71 -6.97 -11.65 3.30
C ARG A 71 -5.80 -10.73 3.60
N LEU A 72 -5.86 -9.48 3.12
CA LEU A 72 -4.84 -8.50 3.44
C LEU A 72 -4.82 -8.22 4.96
N LYS A 73 -6.00 -8.06 5.57
CA LYS A 73 -6.13 -7.91 7.02
C LYS A 73 -5.55 -9.10 7.77
N LEU A 74 -5.92 -10.33 7.39
CA LEU A 74 -5.46 -11.57 8.02
C LEU A 74 -3.93 -11.70 7.98
N LYS A 75 -3.30 -11.31 6.88
CA LYS A 75 -1.83 -11.33 6.76
C LYS A 75 -1.17 -10.45 7.82
N PHE A 76 -1.58 -9.18 7.93
CA PHE A 76 -1.01 -8.29 8.94
C PHE A 76 -1.44 -8.65 10.36
N ALA A 77 -2.67 -9.13 10.54
CA ALA A 77 -3.12 -9.65 11.83
C ALA A 77 -2.28 -10.83 12.31
N THR A 78 -1.80 -11.70 11.40
CA THR A 78 -0.90 -12.80 11.75
C THR A 78 0.44 -12.29 12.29
N TYR A 79 1.02 -11.26 11.65
CA TYR A 79 2.28 -10.67 12.12
C TYR A 79 2.11 -9.91 13.44
N LEU A 80 1.00 -9.19 13.61
CA LEU A 80 0.68 -8.50 14.86
C LEU A 80 0.38 -9.49 16.00
N ALA A 81 -0.33 -10.59 15.72
CA ALA A 81 -0.56 -11.66 16.69
C ALA A 81 0.77 -12.27 17.14
N GLN A 82 1.68 -12.54 16.21
CA GLN A 82 3.00 -13.03 16.55
C GLN A 82 3.78 -12.05 17.46
N ALA A 83 3.74 -10.74 17.16
CA ALA A 83 4.37 -9.74 18.01
C ALA A 83 3.72 -9.65 19.41
N ARG A 84 2.39 -9.82 19.50
CA ARG A 84 1.65 -9.86 20.77
C ARG A 84 2.05 -11.08 21.58
N ASP A 85 2.10 -12.25 20.95
CA ASP A 85 2.44 -13.52 21.60
C ASP A 85 3.91 -13.52 22.08
N ALA A 86 4.78 -12.73 21.43
CA ALA A 86 6.14 -12.43 21.88
C ALA A 86 6.23 -11.33 22.97
N GLY A 87 5.11 -10.80 23.46
CA GLY A 87 5.05 -9.79 24.52
C GLY A 87 5.51 -8.39 24.08
N LEU A 88 5.53 -8.11 22.78
CA LEU A 88 6.05 -6.85 22.23
C LEU A 88 5.01 -5.74 22.13
N LEU A 89 3.71 -6.07 22.19
CA LEU A 89 2.64 -5.09 21.98
C LEU A 89 2.16 -4.51 23.31
N THR A 90 2.08 -3.18 23.34
CA THR A 90 1.55 -2.34 24.41
C THR A 90 0.74 -1.19 23.81
N ASP A 91 0.02 -0.45 24.65
CA ASP A 91 -0.68 0.78 24.26
C ASP A 91 0.26 1.90 23.75
N LYS A 92 1.57 1.79 24.04
CA LYS A 92 2.65 2.67 23.55
C LYS A 92 3.44 2.09 22.38
N THR A 93 3.01 0.95 21.82
CA THR A 93 3.69 0.38 20.66
C THR A 93 3.25 1.10 19.39
N ILE A 94 4.22 1.47 18.56
CA ILE A 94 4.01 2.03 17.23
C ILE A 94 4.44 0.99 16.21
N VAL A 95 3.50 0.50 15.40
CA VAL A 95 3.77 -0.44 14.32
C VAL A 95 3.85 0.29 13.00
N VAL A 96 4.85 -0.03 12.18
CA VAL A 96 5.11 0.56 10.87
C VAL A 96 5.02 -0.50 9.79
N LEU A 97 4.16 -0.26 8.80
CA LEU A 97 3.97 -1.15 7.66
C LEU A 97 4.74 -0.69 6.41
N PRO A 98 4.96 -1.58 5.42
CA PRO A 98 5.69 -1.24 4.20
C PRO A 98 5.02 -0.18 3.35
N GLU A 99 5.84 0.54 2.58
CA GLU A 99 5.37 1.51 1.59
C GLU A 99 4.58 0.83 0.47
N HIS A 100 3.59 1.55 -0.08
CA HIS A 100 2.65 1.14 -1.12
C HIS A 100 1.70 0.00 -0.79
N VAL A 101 1.65 -0.45 0.48
CA VAL A 101 0.67 -1.45 0.92
C VAL A 101 -0.77 -1.05 0.57
N GLY A 102 -1.12 0.23 0.69
CA GLY A 102 -2.43 0.74 0.32
C GLY A 102 -2.59 0.94 -1.19
N THR A 103 -1.52 1.23 -1.94
CA THR A 103 -1.61 1.38 -3.41
C THR A 103 -2.08 0.08 -4.06
N GLY A 104 -1.64 -1.08 -3.57
CA GLY A 104 -2.07 -2.39 -4.08
C GLY A 104 -3.57 -2.67 -3.97
N LEU A 105 -4.32 -1.89 -3.18
CA LEU A 105 -5.77 -2.02 -3.03
C LEU A 105 -6.54 -1.79 -4.34
N PHE A 106 -5.90 -1.21 -5.36
CA PHE A 106 -6.48 -1.13 -6.71
C PHE A 106 -6.89 -2.51 -7.26
N ALA A 107 -6.27 -3.61 -6.79
CA ALA A 107 -6.58 -4.97 -7.22
C ALA A 107 -7.64 -5.68 -6.35
N LEU A 108 -8.17 -5.04 -5.30
CA LEU A 108 -9.18 -5.65 -4.43
C LEU A 108 -10.44 -6.04 -5.21
N GLY A 109 -10.86 -7.30 -5.06
CA GLY A 109 -12.05 -7.84 -5.73
C GLY A 109 -11.91 -7.97 -7.25
N GLU A 110 -10.69 -7.82 -7.79
CA GLU A 110 -10.42 -8.07 -9.20
C GLU A 110 -10.27 -9.54 -9.49
N LYS A 111 -10.41 -9.89 -10.77
CA LYS A 111 -10.42 -11.27 -11.20
C LYS A 111 -9.09 -11.99 -10.97
N PRO A 112 -9.09 -13.34 -10.88
CA PRO A 112 -7.88 -14.14 -10.76
C PRO A 112 -6.81 -13.83 -11.82
N GLU A 113 -7.20 -13.43 -13.04
CA GLU A 113 -6.28 -13.09 -14.13
C GLU A 113 -5.51 -11.78 -13.87
N VAL A 114 -6.14 -10.79 -13.23
CA VAL A 114 -5.46 -9.56 -12.76
C VAL A 114 -4.45 -9.90 -11.68
N GLN A 115 -4.75 -10.91 -10.86
CA GLN A 115 -3.88 -11.35 -9.78
C GLN A 115 -2.73 -12.23 -10.27
N GLN A 116 -2.93 -13.02 -11.32
CA GLN A 116 -1.89 -13.86 -11.93
C GLN A 116 -0.97 -13.07 -12.87
N ALA A 117 -1.35 -11.84 -13.22
CA ALA A 117 -0.56 -10.96 -14.05
C ALA A 117 0.79 -10.63 -13.38
N ARG A 118 1.87 -10.94 -14.09
CA ARG A 118 3.25 -10.70 -13.62
C ARG A 118 3.67 -9.23 -13.73
N THR A 119 2.95 -8.45 -14.53
CA THR A 119 3.23 -7.04 -14.76
C THR A 119 1.97 -6.20 -14.57
N LEU A 120 2.15 -4.94 -14.17
CA LEU A 120 1.07 -3.96 -14.11
C LEU A 120 0.34 -3.83 -15.44
N ARG A 121 1.07 -3.84 -16.56
CA ARG A 121 0.48 -3.80 -17.90
C ARG A 121 -0.49 -4.96 -18.13
N ASP A 122 -0.09 -6.19 -17.83
CA ASP A 122 -0.93 -7.38 -18.05
C ASP A 122 -2.15 -7.34 -17.12
N ALA A 123 -1.96 -6.95 -15.87
CA ALA A 123 -3.04 -6.81 -14.88
C ALA A 123 -4.10 -5.83 -15.37
N MET A 124 -3.66 -4.74 -16.00
CA MET A 124 -4.53 -3.71 -16.52
C MET A 124 -5.19 -4.09 -17.83
N GLN A 125 -4.55 -4.89 -18.68
CA GLN A 125 -5.19 -5.44 -19.87
C GLN A 125 -6.34 -6.37 -19.47
N TRP A 126 -6.14 -7.22 -18.46
CA TRP A 126 -7.19 -8.04 -17.89
C TRP A 126 -8.31 -7.20 -17.25
N MET A 127 -7.95 -6.15 -16.51
CA MET A 127 -8.93 -5.24 -15.90
C MET A 127 -9.78 -4.48 -16.94
N ALA A 128 -9.17 -4.08 -18.06
CA ALA A 128 -9.87 -3.44 -19.18
C ALA A 128 -10.83 -4.42 -19.88
N LEU A 129 -10.41 -5.68 -20.05
CA LEU A 129 -11.24 -6.75 -20.61
C LEU A 129 -12.40 -7.16 -19.68
N SER A 130 -12.22 -7.04 -18.36
CA SER A 130 -13.23 -7.39 -17.37
C SER A 130 -14.20 -6.25 -17.01
N ASN A 131 -13.83 -4.99 -17.28
CA ASN A 131 -14.65 -3.80 -17.02
C ASN A 131 -14.71 -2.85 -18.24
N PRO A 132 -15.26 -3.30 -19.38
CA PRO A 132 -15.20 -2.56 -20.65
C PRO A 132 -15.86 -1.17 -20.56
N TRP A 133 -16.97 -1.03 -19.83
CA TRP A 133 -17.66 0.27 -19.71
C TRP A 133 -16.90 1.31 -18.90
N GLN A 134 -16.20 0.91 -17.83
CA GLN A 134 -15.39 1.83 -17.04
C GLN A 134 -14.12 2.22 -17.80
N TYR A 135 -13.51 1.28 -18.53
CA TYR A 135 -12.35 1.54 -19.38
C TYR A 135 -12.69 2.47 -20.57
N LEU A 136 -13.84 2.28 -21.21
CA LEU A 136 -14.30 3.15 -22.30
C LEU A 136 -14.55 4.60 -21.85
N ARG A 137 -15.08 4.82 -20.63
CA ARG A 137 -15.18 6.18 -20.05
C ARG A 137 -13.83 6.80 -19.72
N ALA A 138 -12.84 5.99 -19.31
CA ALA A 138 -11.49 6.47 -19.03
C ALA A 138 -10.69 6.81 -20.32
N LEU A 139 -11.04 6.21 -21.46
CA LEU A 139 -10.34 6.38 -22.75
C LEU A 139 -10.78 7.61 -23.57
N SER A 140 -11.86 8.31 -23.21
CA SER A 140 -12.30 9.51 -23.94
C SER A 140 -11.37 10.73 -23.79
N GLY A 141 -10.21 10.57 -23.13
CA GLY A 141 -9.20 11.61 -22.87
C GLY A 141 -7.86 11.49 -23.65
N GLY A 142 -7.78 10.69 -24.72
CA GLY A 142 -6.64 10.70 -25.65
C GLY A 142 -5.56 9.62 -25.43
N ASN A 143 -4.58 9.60 -26.35
CA ASN A 143 -3.70 8.45 -26.62
C ASN A 143 -3.04 7.80 -25.38
N PRO A 144 -3.15 6.46 -25.20
CA PRO A 144 -2.72 5.79 -23.99
C PRO A 144 -1.21 5.46 -24.01
N ARG A 145 -0.39 6.30 -23.37
CA ARG A 145 0.93 5.88 -22.87
C ARG A 145 0.76 4.99 -21.64
N ASP A 146 1.69 4.06 -21.40
CA ASP A 146 1.64 3.12 -20.26
C ASP A 146 1.42 3.82 -18.92
N ASP A 147 2.08 4.97 -18.71
CA ASP A 147 2.02 5.74 -17.45
C ASP A 147 0.61 6.31 -17.18
N ARG A 148 -0.10 6.77 -18.23
CA ARG A 148 -1.47 7.30 -18.12
C ARG A 148 -2.48 6.23 -17.75
N ARG A 149 -2.20 4.96 -18.08
CA ARG A 149 -3.10 3.88 -17.71
C ARG A 149 -3.06 3.66 -16.20
N THR A 150 -1.86 3.66 -15.59
CA THR A 150 -1.69 3.42 -14.15
C THR A 150 -2.42 4.49 -13.37
N GLU A 151 -2.23 5.74 -13.78
CA GLU A 151 -2.95 6.90 -13.25
C GLU A 151 -4.47 6.71 -13.38
N ALA A 152 -4.99 6.36 -14.56
CA ALA A 152 -6.43 6.17 -14.77
C ALA A 152 -7.04 5.08 -13.88
N VAL A 153 -6.34 3.95 -13.65
CA VAL A 153 -6.84 2.88 -12.77
C VAL A 153 -6.87 3.34 -11.32
N LEU A 154 -5.82 4.03 -10.87
CA LEU A 154 -5.76 4.57 -9.50
C LEU A 154 -6.85 5.61 -9.28
N LEU A 155 -7.10 6.50 -10.25
CA LEU A 155 -8.19 7.48 -10.20
C LEU A 155 -9.57 6.80 -10.12
N LEU A 156 -9.84 5.83 -11.00
CA LEU A 156 -11.12 5.13 -11.07
C LEU A 156 -11.47 4.40 -9.76
N LYS A 157 -10.45 3.90 -9.06
CA LYS A 157 -10.62 3.11 -7.83
C LYS A 157 -10.37 3.89 -6.55
N ALA A 158 -9.98 5.15 -6.66
CA ALA A 158 -9.45 5.92 -5.55
C ALA A 158 -10.38 5.93 -4.32
N GLU A 159 -11.68 6.20 -4.53
CA GLU A 159 -12.69 6.24 -3.45
C GLU A 159 -12.75 4.92 -2.67
N ARG A 160 -12.79 3.80 -3.40
CA ARG A 160 -12.81 2.48 -2.78
C ARG A 160 -11.49 2.16 -2.11
N MET A 161 -10.37 2.52 -2.72
CA MET A 161 -9.05 2.34 -2.12
C MET A 161 -8.92 3.12 -0.81
N ALA A 162 -9.38 4.37 -0.76
CA ALA A 162 -9.35 5.20 0.45
C ALA A 162 -10.21 4.60 1.58
N ALA A 163 -11.43 4.16 1.25
CA ALA A 163 -12.32 3.50 2.22
C ALA A 163 -11.72 2.18 2.73
N ASP A 164 -11.17 1.35 1.85
CA ASP A 164 -10.61 0.04 2.19
C ASP A 164 -9.33 0.19 3.00
N TYR A 165 -8.52 1.19 2.67
CA TYR A 165 -7.32 1.56 3.43
C TYR A 165 -7.66 1.95 4.86
N GLN A 166 -8.63 2.85 5.07
CA GLN A 166 -9.06 3.22 6.41
C GLN A 166 -9.68 2.05 7.19
N ALA A 167 -10.53 1.25 6.55
CA ALA A 167 -11.20 0.14 7.21
C ALA A 167 -10.20 -0.92 7.68
N ILE A 168 -9.32 -1.39 6.79
CA ILE A 168 -8.37 -2.47 7.10
C ILE A 168 -7.41 -2.05 8.22
N PHE A 169 -6.77 -0.89 8.07
CA PHE A 169 -5.71 -0.49 8.99
C PHE A 169 -6.25 0.13 10.28
N GLY A 170 -7.39 0.83 10.25
CA GLY A 170 -8.08 1.25 11.46
C GLY A 170 -8.55 0.06 12.29
N GLU A 171 -9.10 -0.98 11.66
CA GLU A 171 -9.47 -2.20 12.37
C GLU A 171 -8.27 -2.91 12.99
N LEU A 172 -7.14 -3.04 12.27
CA LEU A 172 -5.92 -3.65 12.82
C LEU A 172 -5.38 -2.87 14.02
N ALA A 173 -5.32 -1.54 13.93
CA ALA A 173 -4.86 -0.70 15.04
C ALA A 173 -5.72 -0.89 16.30
N ARG A 174 -7.05 -0.92 16.12
CA ARG A 174 -8.02 -1.15 17.20
C ARG A 174 -7.97 -2.56 17.76
N GLU A 175 -7.85 -3.58 16.91
CA GLU A 175 -7.84 -4.99 17.30
C GLU A 175 -6.62 -5.35 18.14
N PHE A 176 -5.47 -4.73 17.84
CA PHE A 176 -4.22 -4.97 18.55
C PHE A 176 -3.86 -3.89 19.58
N GLY A 177 -4.66 -2.81 19.68
CA GLY A 177 -4.46 -1.74 20.65
C GLY A 177 -3.14 -0.97 20.47
N VAL A 178 -2.72 -0.75 19.23
CA VAL A 178 -1.43 -0.13 18.88
C VAL A 178 -1.62 1.13 18.04
N THR A 179 -0.64 2.04 18.08
CA THR A 179 -0.54 3.08 17.05
C THR A 179 -0.01 2.44 15.77
N LEU A 180 -0.70 2.60 14.63
CA LEU A 180 -0.35 1.94 13.37
C LEU A 180 -0.07 2.94 12.26
N VAL A 181 1.17 3.03 11.81
CA VAL A 181 1.57 3.72 10.57
C VAL A 181 1.30 2.77 9.40
N ALA A 182 0.22 3.02 8.65
CA ALA A 182 -0.35 2.09 7.70
C ALA A 182 0.39 2.02 6.35
N GLY A 183 1.72 2.19 6.35
CA GLY A 183 2.51 2.24 5.13
C GLY A 183 2.12 3.45 4.27
N SER A 184 2.01 3.28 2.96
CA SER A 184 1.52 4.35 2.07
C SER A 184 0.48 3.89 1.05
N ILE A 185 -0.24 4.86 0.51
CA ILE A 185 -1.22 4.74 -0.56
C ILE A 185 -1.05 5.89 -1.55
N VAL A 186 -1.45 5.69 -2.80
CA VAL A 186 -1.45 6.71 -3.85
C VAL A 186 -2.89 7.03 -4.21
N LEU A 187 -3.28 8.30 -4.08
CA LEU A 187 -4.66 8.79 -4.23
C LEU A 187 -4.66 10.17 -4.89
N PRO A 188 -5.75 10.59 -5.57
CA PRO A 188 -5.89 11.94 -6.12
C PRO A 188 -6.13 12.94 -4.99
N GLU A 189 -5.25 13.94 -4.91
CA GLU A 189 -5.29 15.07 -3.98
C GLU A 189 -5.90 14.70 -2.59
N PRO A 190 -5.34 13.71 -1.87
CA PRO A 190 -5.97 13.16 -0.68
C PRO A 190 -5.92 14.16 0.48
N ARG A 191 -6.97 14.21 1.28
CA ARG A 191 -7.09 15.03 2.50
C ARG A 191 -7.72 14.23 3.62
N LEU A 192 -7.33 14.53 4.86
CA LEU A 192 -7.99 13.96 6.03
C LEU A 192 -8.92 15.01 6.63
N GLU A 193 -10.22 14.81 6.47
CA GLU A 193 -11.26 15.71 6.94
C GLU A 193 -12.23 14.94 7.82
N GLU A 194 -12.46 15.42 9.05
CA GLU A 194 -13.38 14.80 10.01
C GLU A 194 -13.10 13.30 10.25
N GLY A 195 -11.83 12.91 10.23
CA GLY A 195 -11.41 11.51 10.39
C GLY A 195 -11.73 10.61 9.19
N ARG A 196 -12.01 11.19 8.02
CA ARG A 196 -12.19 10.46 6.75
C ARG A 196 -11.18 10.92 5.73
N LEU A 197 -10.62 9.95 5.01
CA LEU A 197 -9.73 10.17 3.88
C LEU A 197 -10.60 10.53 2.68
N ARG A 198 -10.64 11.83 2.40
CA ARG A 198 -11.35 12.43 1.27
C ARG A 198 -10.40 12.64 0.11
N LEU A 199 -10.97 12.72 -1.08
CA LEU A 199 -10.27 12.87 -2.34
C LEU A 199 -10.78 14.14 -3.02
N ASP A 200 -9.87 14.87 -3.63
CA ASP A 200 -10.18 16.02 -4.47
C ASP A 200 -9.67 15.79 -5.90
N ASP A 201 -10.16 16.62 -6.82
CA ASP A 201 -9.63 16.68 -8.18
C ASP A 201 -8.19 17.23 -8.14
N GLY A 202 -7.24 16.47 -8.70
CA GLY A 202 -5.85 16.87 -8.73
C GLY A 202 -4.90 15.73 -9.08
N PRO A 203 -3.58 15.99 -9.01
CA PRO A 203 -2.59 14.95 -9.26
C PRO A 203 -2.70 13.86 -8.20
N LEU A 204 -2.30 12.64 -8.58
CA LEU A 204 -2.08 11.59 -7.59
C LEU A 204 -0.93 11.97 -6.69
N ARG A 205 -1.10 11.75 -5.38
CA ARG A 205 -0.09 11.96 -4.36
C ARG A 205 0.05 10.70 -3.53
N GLN A 206 1.27 10.47 -3.06
CA GLN A 206 1.57 9.39 -2.15
C GLN A 206 1.52 9.88 -0.72
N VAL A 207 0.69 9.23 0.11
CA VAL A 207 0.47 9.58 1.50
C VAL A 207 0.55 8.37 2.42
N SER A 208 0.90 8.61 3.67
CA SER A 208 0.75 7.70 4.78
C SER A 208 -0.29 8.24 5.76
N LEU A 209 -1.14 7.34 6.25
CA LEU A 209 -2.06 7.61 7.33
C LEU A 209 -1.67 6.79 8.56
N THR A 210 -1.72 7.42 9.73
CA THR A 210 -1.47 6.75 11.00
C THR A 210 -2.77 6.62 11.78
N PHE A 211 -2.97 5.52 12.47
CA PHE A 211 -4.15 5.26 13.30
C PHE A 211 -3.75 5.17 14.77
N ASP A 212 -4.60 5.68 15.65
CA ASP A 212 -4.46 5.53 17.09
C ASP A 212 -4.85 4.10 17.55
N PRO A 213 -4.60 3.72 18.83
CA PRO A 213 -5.00 2.43 19.38
C PRO A 213 -6.51 2.14 19.36
N GLN A 214 -7.36 3.13 19.06
CA GLN A 214 -8.81 2.95 18.91
C GLN A 214 -9.21 2.79 17.43
N GLY A 215 -8.26 2.82 16.50
CA GLY A 215 -8.49 2.72 15.07
C GLY A 215 -8.93 4.04 14.42
N ARG A 216 -8.77 5.18 15.10
CA ARG A 216 -9.10 6.50 14.55
C ARG A 216 -7.88 7.07 13.84
N PRO A 217 -8.05 7.69 12.66
CA PRO A 217 -6.94 8.31 11.95
C PRO A 217 -6.41 9.53 12.71
N LEU A 218 -5.08 9.63 12.78
CA LEU A 218 -4.35 10.78 13.30
C LEU A 218 -4.08 11.77 12.16
N ALA A 219 -4.35 13.04 12.42
CA ALA A 219 -4.04 14.15 11.53
C ALA A 219 -2.69 14.79 11.90
N PRO A 220 -1.96 15.38 10.94
CA PRO A 220 -2.26 15.45 9.51
C PRO A 220 -1.72 14.25 8.70
N LEU A 221 -2.14 14.16 7.43
CA LEU A 221 -1.56 13.21 6.47
C LEU A 221 -0.08 13.47 6.23
N GLN A 222 0.66 12.39 6.00
CA GLN A 222 2.11 12.43 5.78
C GLN A 222 2.39 12.19 4.31
N TYR A 223 2.88 13.21 3.58
CA TYR A 223 3.06 13.13 2.13
C TYR A 223 4.51 12.80 1.77
N LYS A 224 4.67 12.02 0.69
CA LYS A 224 5.99 11.78 0.10
C LYS A 224 6.46 13.02 -0.67
N GLN A 225 7.68 13.48 -0.42
CA GLN A 225 8.31 14.61 -1.10
C GLN A 225 9.30 14.15 -2.17
N HIS A 226 10.16 13.20 -1.84
CA HIS A 226 11.20 12.68 -2.75
C HIS A 226 10.69 11.45 -3.50
N LEU A 227 9.97 11.71 -4.59
CA LEU A 227 9.50 10.66 -5.49
C LEU A 227 10.64 10.04 -6.28
N GLY A 228 10.67 8.71 -6.34
CA GLY A 228 11.58 7.94 -7.19
C GLY A 228 11.28 8.12 -8.68
N ARG A 229 12.20 7.65 -9.54
CA ARG A 229 12.07 7.78 -11.01
C ARG A 229 10.75 7.26 -11.56
N TYR A 230 10.27 6.13 -11.03
CA TYR A 230 9.07 5.47 -11.51
C TYR A 230 7.78 6.07 -10.93
N GLU A 231 7.82 6.53 -9.69
CA GLU A 231 6.70 7.20 -9.01
C GLU A 231 6.36 8.53 -9.68
N ARG A 232 7.37 9.30 -10.11
CA ARG A 232 7.19 10.56 -10.85
C ARG A 232 6.42 10.44 -12.17
N ARG A 233 6.17 9.21 -12.65
CA ARG A 233 5.38 8.99 -13.87
C ARG A 233 3.88 9.04 -13.64
N TYR A 234 3.44 8.84 -12.39
CA TYR A 234 2.03 8.80 -12.04
C TYR A 234 1.69 9.65 -10.80
N SER A 235 2.67 10.07 -9.99
CA SER A 235 2.47 10.83 -8.75
C SER A 235 3.25 12.15 -8.80
N VAL A 236 2.72 13.16 -8.10
CA VAL A 236 3.33 14.48 -7.94
C VAL A 236 3.49 14.78 -6.45
N ALA A 237 4.66 15.27 -6.06
CA ALA A 237 4.90 15.70 -4.68
C ALA A 237 4.20 17.04 -4.41
N PRO A 238 3.60 17.23 -3.22
CA PRO A 238 3.08 18.54 -2.83
C PRO A 238 4.12 19.65 -2.93
N GLN A 239 3.69 20.83 -3.39
CA GLN A 239 4.46 22.06 -3.19
C GLN A 239 4.34 22.50 -1.73
N ASP A 240 5.43 23.03 -1.17
CA ASP A 240 5.50 23.65 0.16
C ASP A 240 4.98 22.83 1.34
N TYR A 241 4.98 21.51 1.22
CA TYR A 241 4.64 20.64 2.33
C TYR A 241 5.78 20.57 3.35
N ARG A 242 5.39 20.53 4.63
CA ARG A 242 6.29 20.28 5.76
C ARG A 242 5.71 19.13 6.58
N PRO A 243 6.48 18.04 6.79
CA PRO A 243 6.04 16.96 7.65
C PRO A 243 5.76 17.48 9.05
N THR A 244 4.65 17.04 9.64
CA THR A 244 4.20 17.48 10.96
C THR A 244 4.23 16.31 11.93
N LEU A 245 4.55 16.60 13.18
CA LEU A 245 4.58 15.60 14.25
C LEU A 245 3.18 15.08 14.57
N LEU A 246 3.09 13.77 14.78
CA LEU A 246 1.89 13.09 15.25
C LEU A 246 2.03 12.81 16.75
N PRO A 247 1.08 13.24 17.59
CA PRO A 247 1.08 12.88 19.00
C PRO A 247 0.72 11.40 19.16
N THR A 248 1.52 10.66 19.91
CA THR A 248 1.25 9.25 20.23
C THR A 248 1.44 8.99 21.73
N PRO A 249 0.91 7.88 22.29
CA PRO A 249 1.13 7.52 23.68
C PRO A 249 2.62 7.34 24.06
N ALA A 250 3.50 7.08 23.08
CA ALA A 250 4.95 6.93 23.28
C ALA A 250 5.72 8.25 23.18
N GLY A 251 5.11 9.31 22.61
CA GLY A 251 5.76 10.59 22.32
C GLY A 251 5.40 11.15 20.94
N ALA A 252 6.12 12.20 20.54
CA ALA A 252 5.94 12.83 19.24
C ALA A 252 6.60 12.00 18.12
N LEU A 253 5.79 11.51 17.18
CA LEU A 253 6.22 10.68 16.07
C LEU A 253 6.35 11.51 14.78
N ALA A 254 7.49 11.42 14.10
CA ALA A 254 7.61 11.81 12.70
C ALA A 254 7.43 10.59 11.79
N VAL A 255 6.77 10.75 10.64
CA VAL A 255 6.64 9.69 9.63
C VAL A 255 7.16 10.24 8.31
N LEU A 256 8.24 9.65 7.78
CA LEU A 256 8.87 10.09 6.52
C LEU A 256 8.95 8.93 5.55
N LEU A 257 8.49 9.13 4.31
CA LEU A 257 8.34 8.07 3.32
C LEU A 257 9.61 7.87 2.49
N GLY A 258 10.16 6.65 2.52
CA GLY A 258 11.35 6.25 1.78
C GLY A 258 12.52 7.22 1.92
N CYS A 259 12.93 7.83 0.80
CA CYS A 259 14.07 8.75 0.79
C CYS A 259 13.86 10.04 1.58
N ASP A 260 12.61 10.40 1.93
CA ASP A 260 12.35 11.57 2.76
C ASP A 260 13.05 11.46 4.12
N ALA A 261 13.12 10.26 4.71
CA ALA A 261 13.79 10.08 5.99
C ALA A 261 15.28 10.43 5.97
N TYR A 262 15.90 10.47 4.78
CA TYR A 262 17.35 10.63 4.62
C TYR A 262 17.73 11.93 3.91
N ARG A 263 16.80 12.59 3.23
CA ARG A 263 17.07 13.77 2.39
C ARG A 263 16.52 15.08 2.93
N GLN A 264 15.67 15.01 3.94
CA GLN A 264 15.13 16.18 4.62
C GLN A 264 15.35 16.07 6.13
N PRO A 265 15.48 17.19 6.84
CA PRO A 265 15.58 17.18 8.29
C PRO A 265 14.30 16.59 8.89
N VAL A 266 14.47 15.81 9.96
CA VAL A 266 13.34 15.38 10.79
C VAL A 266 12.71 16.62 11.43
N PRO A 267 11.36 16.73 11.49
CA PRO A 267 10.71 17.87 12.12
C PRO A 267 11.20 18.08 13.56
N PRO A 268 11.47 19.34 13.97
CA PRO A 268 11.98 19.64 15.30
C PRO A 268 10.96 19.22 16.37
N GLY A 269 11.45 18.60 17.45
CA GLY A 269 10.60 18.09 18.53
C GLY A 269 10.11 16.65 18.37
N ALA A 270 10.53 15.94 17.30
CA ALA A 270 10.29 14.50 17.19
C ALA A 270 11.02 13.73 18.31
N ASP A 271 10.29 12.89 19.05
CA ASP A 271 10.89 11.89 19.94
C ASP A 271 11.42 10.69 19.14
N MET A 272 10.77 10.38 18.01
CA MET A 272 11.03 9.17 17.21
C MET A 272 10.58 9.30 15.75
N LEU A 273 11.09 8.41 14.90
CA LEU A 273 10.84 8.41 13.46
C LEU A 273 10.39 7.04 12.93
N ALA A 274 9.33 7.02 12.13
CA ALA A 274 8.92 5.87 11.33
C ALA A 274 9.26 6.10 9.85
N VAL A 275 9.88 5.10 9.22
CA VAL A 275 10.29 5.16 7.80
C VAL A 275 9.68 4.00 7.01
N PRO A 276 8.43 4.15 6.50
CA PRO A 276 7.88 3.23 5.52
C PRO A 276 8.63 3.36 4.18
N GLY A 277 9.12 2.25 3.63
CA GLY A 277 9.74 2.21 2.30
C GLY A 277 11.22 2.53 2.28
N ALA A 278 11.95 2.17 3.33
CA ALA A 278 13.39 2.39 3.38
C ALA A 278 14.09 1.68 2.21
N PRO A 279 15.12 2.30 1.60
CA PRO A 279 15.87 1.65 0.53
C PRO A 279 16.66 0.46 1.07
N ASP A 280 16.86 -0.54 0.22
CA ASP A 280 17.69 -1.72 0.50
C ASP A 280 19.12 -1.34 0.88
N GLU A 281 19.69 -0.46 0.08
CA GLU A 281 20.99 0.14 0.32
C GLU A 281 20.85 1.66 0.16
N LEU A 282 21.19 2.39 1.22
CA LEU A 282 21.00 3.84 1.25
C LEU A 282 21.78 4.55 0.13
N ALA A 283 23.02 4.15 -0.11
CA ALA A 283 23.89 4.76 -1.13
C ALA A 283 23.31 4.65 -2.55
N THR A 284 22.65 3.53 -2.86
CA THR A 284 22.05 3.28 -4.18
C THR A 284 20.63 3.85 -4.28
N GLY A 285 19.81 3.66 -3.24
CA GLY A 285 18.40 4.05 -3.24
C GLY A 285 18.17 5.53 -3.01
N CYS A 286 18.93 6.14 -2.12
CA CYS A 286 18.88 7.57 -1.81
C CYS A 286 20.30 8.15 -1.75
N PRO A 287 20.96 8.36 -2.90
CA PRO A 287 22.24 9.05 -2.96
C PRO A 287 22.20 10.34 -2.13
N ASP A 288 23.29 10.60 -1.40
CA ASP A 288 23.46 11.75 -0.49
C ASP A 288 22.55 11.74 0.75
N GLY A 289 21.86 10.63 1.03
CA GLY A 289 21.02 10.47 2.21
C GLY A 289 21.84 10.38 3.50
N VAL A 290 21.43 11.13 4.52
CA VAL A 290 22.02 11.10 5.87
C VAL A 290 21.15 10.25 6.79
N ARG A 291 21.78 9.37 7.58
CA ARG A 291 21.05 8.53 8.54
C ARG A 291 20.49 9.38 9.70
N PRO A 292 19.21 9.21 10.06
CA PRO A 292 18.65 9.85 11.24
C PRO A 292 19.38 9.41 12.51
N THR A 293 19.60 10.35 13.43
CA THR A 293 20.18 10.10 14.76
C THR A 293 19.14 9.77 15.82
N LEU A 294 17.87 10.11 15.56
CA LEU A 294 16.74 9.83 16.44
C LEU A 294 16.41 8.33 16.47
N PRO A 295 15.82 7.81 17.57
CA PRO A 295 15.26 6.48 17.60
C PRO A 295 14.27 6.29 16.44
N HIS A 296 14.52 5.29 15.60
CA HIS A 296 13.70 5.07 14.42
C HIS A 296 13.55 3.59 14.08
N VAL A 297 12.53 3.30 13.28
CA VAL A 297 12.36 2.03 12.59
C VAL A 297 12.18 2.28 11.10
N ALA A 298 12.94 1.54 10.31
CA ALA A 298 12.91 1.58 8.86
C ALA A 298 12.33 0.26 8.34
N VAL A 299 11.35 0.36 7.45
CA VAL A 299 10.61 -0.81 6.93
C VAL A 299 10.81 -0.88 5.44
N ARG A 300 11.47 -1.95 4.98
CA ARG A 300 11.64 -2.21 3.56
C ARG A 300 10.41 -2.87 2.96
N THR A 301 10.16 -2.56 1.70
CA THR A 301 9.13 -3.23 0.90
C THR A 301 9.78 -4.36 0.09
N LEU A 302 9.87 -5.56 0.68
CA LEU A 302 10.60 -6.72 0.12
C LEU A 302 10.02 -7.29 -1.19
N GLY A 303 8.82 -6.86 -1.56
CA GLY A 303 8.22 -7.19 -2.84
C GLY A 303 6.81 -6.62 -2.93
N MET A 304 6.53 -5.96 -4.04
CA MET A 304 5.22 -5.46 -4.40
C MET A 304 4.69 -6.17 -5.63
N PRO A 305 3.40 -6.55 -5.64
CA PRO A 305 2.78 -7.12 -6.81
C PRO A 305 2.78 -6.12 -7.97
N TRP A 306 2.73 -6.66 -9.19
CA TRP A 306 2.65 -5.89 -10.44
C TRP A 306 3.83 -4.97 -10.76
N ASN A 307 4.91 -4.98 -9.97
CA ASN A 307 6.04 -4.08 -10.12
C ASN A 307 5.63 -2.59 -10.07
N LEU A 308 4.73 -2.24 -9.14
CA LEU A 308 4.30 -0.85 -8.89
C LEU A 308 5.47 0.12 -8.63
N LEU A 309 6.58 -0.42 -8.13
CA LEU A 309 7.82 0.29 -7.81
C LEU A 309 8.89 0.24 -8.92
N GLY A 310 8.60 -0.38 -10.07
CA GLY A 310 9.57 -0.64 -11.12
C GLY A 310 9.05 -0.45 -12.56
N SER A 311 9.74 -1.08 -13.51
CA SER A 311 9.33 -1.01 -14.92
C SER A 311 8.02 -1.76 -15.12
N PRO A 312 6.97 -1.14 -15.71
CA PRO A 312 5.67 -1.79 -15.92
C PRO A 312 5.72 -2.94 -16.95
N ARG A 313 6.87 -3.12 -17.62
CA ARG A 313 7.09 -4.14 -18.65
C ARG A 313 7.99 -5.28 -18.20
N ARG A 314 8.69 -5.14 -17.06
CA ARG A 314 9.54 -6.19 -16.51
C ARG A 314 8.94 -6.64 -15.18
N PRO A 315 8.84 -7.94 -14.90
CA PRO A 315 8.55 -8.38 -13.55
C PRO A 315 9.62 -7.82 -12.60
N ALA A 316 9.23 -7.50 -11.36
CA ALA A 316 10.20 -7.15 -10.33
C ALA A 316 11.22 -8.31 -10.21
N SER A 317 12.51 -8.00 -10.06
CA SER A 317 13.46 -9.03 -9.65
C SER A 317 13.10 -9.40 -8.22
N THR A 318 12.33 -10.48 -8.04
CA THR A 318 12.10 -11.04 -6.72
C THR A 318 13.42 -11.62 -6.25
N THR A 319 14.19 -10.84 -5.50
CA THR A 319 15.31 -11.38 -4.72
C THR A 319 14.69 -12.28 -3.66
N HIS A 320 14.49 -13.55 -4.03
CA HIS A 320 13.88 -14.58 -3.16
C HIS A 320 14.67 -14.85 -1.88
N SER A 321 15.86 -14.25 -1.74
CA SER A 321 16.79 -14.47 -0.64
C SER A 321 16.56 -13.61 0.58
N GLU A 322 15.79 -12.51 0.50
CA GLU A 322 15.60 -11.64 1.66
C GLU A 322 14.44 -12.13 2.54
N PRO A 323 14.72 -12.40 3.84
CA PRO A 323 13.71 -12.90 4.76
C PRO A 323 12.75 -11.78 5.16
N VAL A 324 11.47 -12.08 5.07
CA VAL A 324 10.39 -11.36 5.76
C VAL A 324 10.70 -11.36 7.25
N ARG A 325 10.57 -10.23 7.95
CA ARG A 325 10.97 -10.12 9.36
C ARG A 325 10.14 -9.09 10.12
N ILE A 326 10.12 -9.23 11.44
CA ILE A 326 9.64 -8.21 12.37
C ILE A 326 10.87 -7.61 13.05
N THR A 327 11.05 -6.31 12.94
CA THR A 327 12.06 -5.58 13.72
C THR A 327 11.38 -4.89 14.88
N ASN A 328 11.98 -4.96 16.07
CA ASN A 328 11.50 -4.30 17.27
C ASN A 328 12.61 -3.42 17.82
N HIS A 329 12.29 -2.18 18.15
CA HIS A 329 13.21 -1.23 18.74
C HIS A 329 12.58 -0.59 19.97
N TRP A 330 13.06 -0.96 21.16
CA TRP A 330 12.63 -0.35 22.40
C TRP A 330 13.11 1.09 22.50
N LEU A 331 12.22 2.00 22.89
CA LEU A 331 12.57 3.42 23.01
C LEU A 331 13.50 3.64 24.22
N PRO A 332 14.64 4.35 24.06
CA PRO A 332 15.57 4.65 25.15
C PRO A 332 14.96 5.65 26.14
N GLU A 333 15.57 5.92 27.29
CA GLU A 333 15.13 6.99 28.21
C GLU A 333 15.13 8.38 27.55
N ARG A 334 14.31 9.33 28.06
CA ARG A 334 14.41 10.72 27.59
C ARG A 334 15.67 11.32 28.22
N PRO A 335 16.49 12.04 27.44
CA PRO A 335 17.64 12.76 27.99
C PRO A 335 17.22 13.81 29.02
#